data_AF-A0A165U8E0-F1
#
_entry.id   AF-A0A165U8E0-F1
#
_cell.length_a   1.000
_cell.length_b   1.000
_cell.length_c   1.000
_cell.angle_alpha   90.00
_cell.angle_beta   90.00
_cell.angle_gamma   90.00
#
_symmetry.space_group_name_H-M   'P 1'
#
loop_
_entity.id
_entity.type
_entity.pdbx_description
1 polymer ?
#
loop_
_entity_poly.entity_id
_entity_poly.type
_entity_poly.pdbx_seq_one_letter_code
_entity_poly.pdbx_strand_id
1 'polypeptide(L)'
;MIVQDITELSLEGVFDRGTPNLERVAIRAEASLNMGCYGIMVGHVGPDGFMHPYHDNLFWFGDGIIRRNDWIYIYTGEGTHQNSEIEGTTNKLFSLYWGRQSTCFASPAIAPILFRVDAVATVTQPKNLPQGQT
;
A
#
# COMPACT_ATOMS: atom_id res chain seq x y z
N MET A 1 -5.83 -18.46 -1.63
CA MET A 1 -6.10 -17.38 -2.62
C MET A 1 -5.42 -17.77 -3.91
N ILE A 2 -6.15 -18.02 -5.00
CA ILE A 2 -5.57 -18.31 -6.32
C ILE A 2 -5.69 -17.03 -7.15
N VAL A 3 -4.62 -16.25 -7.17
CA VAL A 3 -4.49 -15.01 -7.97
C VAL A 3 -3.13 -15.05 -8.67
N GLN A 4 -2.99 -14.26 -9.73
CA GLN A 4 -1.70 -14.14 -10.43
C GLN A 4 -0.66 -13.48 -9.53
N ASP A 5 0.59 -13.89 -9.69
CA ASP A 5 1.72 -13.25 -9.02
C ASP A 5 1.94 -11.83 -9.55
N ILE A 6 2.34 -10.93 -8.65
CA ILE A 6 2.81 -9.59 -9.00
C ILE A 6 4.31 -9.69 -9.25
N THR A 7 4.74 -9.24 -10.42
CA THR A 7 6.16 -9.32 -10.84
C THR A 7 6.79 -7.94 -11.02
N GLU A 8 5.97 -6.91 -11.04
CA GLU A 8 6.34 -5.52 -11.30
C GLU A 8 6.77 -4.79 -10.02
N LEU A 9 6.41 -5.33 -8.86
CA LEU A 9 6.75 -4.82 -7.53
C LEU A 9 7.23 -5.97 -6.64
N SER A 10 8.35 -5.76 -5.97
CA SER A 10 8.88 -6.65 -4.94
C SER A 10 8.55 -6.09 -3.55
N LEU A 11 7.90 -6.90 -2.72
CA LEU A 11 7.61 -6.58 -1.32
C LEU A 11 8.83 -6.96 -0.45
N GLU A 12 9.71 -5.99 -0.20
CA GLU A 12 11.00 -6.20 0.47
C GLU A 12 10.83 -6.42 2.00
N GLY A 13 9.72 -5.95 2.58
CA GLY A 13 9.32 -6.30 3.94
C GLY A 13 8.78 -5.11 4.75
N VAL A 14 8.62 -5.33 6.06
CA VAL A 14 8.24 -4.29 7.02
C VAL A 14 9.43 -3.92 7.89
N PHE A 15 9.76 -2.64 7.90
CA PHE A 15 10.85 -2.07 8.68
C PHE A 15 10.30 -1.30 9.88
N ASP A 16 11.10 -1.23 10.96
CA ASP A 16 10.75 -0.52 12.19
C ASP A 16 9.39 -0.94 12.79
N ARG A 17 9.12 -2.25 12.73
CA ARG A 17 7.85 -2.88 13.17
C ARG A 17 7.47 -2.45 14.58
N GLY A 18 6.21 -2.02 14.74
CA GLY A 18 5.68 -1.59 16.04
C GLY A 18 6.18 -0.24 16.53
N THR A 19 7.12 0.41 15.83
CA THR A 19 7.63 1.74 16.22
C THR A 19 6.77 2.85 15.61
N PRO A 20 6.10 3.68 16.42
CA PRO A 20 5.25 4.76 15.92
C PRO A 20 5.99 5.70 14.97
N ASN A 21 5.33 6.10 13.88
CA ASN A 21 5.82 7.02 12.83
C ASN A 21 7.06 6.55 12.04
N LEU A 22 7.71 5.45 12.42
CA LEU A 22 8.85 4.88 11.70
C LEU A 22 8.50 3.59 10.97
N GLU A 23 7.50 2.85 11.46
CA GLU A 23 7.02 1.62 10.85
C GLU A 23 6.60 1.87 9.40
N ARG A 24 7.21 1.12 8.47
CA ARG A 24 6.95 1.25 7.04
C ARG A 24 7.01 -0.08 6.30
N VAL A 25 6.20 -0.19 5.27
CA VAL A 25 6.34 -1.25 4.26
C VAL A 25 7.27 -0.75 3.16
N ALA A 26 8.32 -1.52 2.86
CA ALA A 26 9.25 -1.21 1.78
C ALA A 26 8.95 -2.05 0.55
N ILE A 27 8.83 -1.39 -0.59
CA ILE A 27 8.52 -2.00 -1.87
C ILE A 27 9.50 -1.45 -2.90
N ARG A 28 10.05 -2.32 -3.76
CA ARG A 28 10.91 -1.93 -4.87
C ARG A 28 10.22 -2.20 -6.20
N ALA A 29 10.32 -1.25 -7.13
CA ALA A 29 9.79 -1.43 -8.48
C ALA A 29 10.73 -2.26 -9.35
N GLU A 30 10.21 -3.34 -9.94
CA GLU A 30 10.92 -4.21 -10.88
C GLU A 30 10.63 -3.84 -12.34
N ALA A 31 9.62 -3.02 -12.57
CA ALA A 31 9.26 -2.48 -13.87
C ALA A 31 8.69 -1.05 -13.72
N SER A 32 8.68 -0.31 -14.82
CA SER A 32 7.96 0.96 -14.86
C SER A 32 6.45 0.71 -14.91
N LEU A 33 5.70 1.35 -14.03
CA LEU A 33 4.25 1.10 -13.87
C LEU A 33 3.50 2.33 -13.35
N ASN A 34 2.17 2.28 -13.44
CA ASN A 34 1.28 3.23 -12.77
C ASN A 34 0.97 2.74 -11.35
N MET A 35 1.38 3.51 -10.34
CA MET A 35 1.12 3.22 -8.93
C MET A 35 -0.38 3.19 -8.60
N GLY A 36 -1.19 3.92 -9.36
CA GLY A 36 -2.64 3.98 -9.22
C GLY A 36 -3.35 2.69 -9.62
N CYS A 37 -2.64 1.59 -9.86
CA CYS A 37 -3.21 0.25 -10.01
C CYS A 37 -2.93 -0.64 -8.80
N TYR A 38 -2.24 -0.14 -7.77
CA TYR A 38 -1.71 -0.95 -6.67
C TYR A 38 -2.11 -0.39 -5.30
N GLY A 39 -2.20 -1.31 -4.34
CA GLY A 39 -2.42 -0.98 -2.94
C GLY A 39 -1.86 -2.06 -2.02
N ILE A 40 -1.88 -1.78 -0.72
CA ILE A 40 -1.65 -2.79 0.31
C ILE A 40 -2.90 -3.00 1.15
N MET A 41 -3.12 -4.23 1.60
CA MET A 41 -4.01 -4.55 2.71
C MET A 41 -3.20 -5.04 3.90
N VAL A 42 -3.76 -4.98 5.10
CA VAL A 42 -3.22 -5.71 6.26
C VAL A 42 -3.97 -7.03 6.38
N GLY A 43 -3.24 -8.12 6.61
CA GLY A 43 -3.85 -9.41 6.93
C GLY A 43 -3.11 -10.15 8.03
N HIS A 44 -3.71 -11.26 8.46
CA HIS A 44 -3.10 -12.22 9.38
C HIS A 44 -2.93 -13.58 8.73
N VAL A 45 -1.88 -14.29 9.12
CA VAL A 45 -1.67 -15.68 8.72
C VAL A 45 -2.57 -16.57 9.56
N GLY A 46 -3.48 -17.29 8.90
CA GLY A 46 -4.37 -18.27 9.52
C GLY A 46 -3.63 -19.55 9.92
N PRO A 47 -4.27 -20.42 10.72
CA PRO A 47 -3.70 -21.74 11.09
C PRO A 47 -3.42 -22.65 9.87
N ASP A 48 -4.09 -22.39 8.75
CA ASP A 48 -3.93 -23.07 7.47
C ASP A 48 -2.75 -22.53 6.64
N GLY A 49 -2.05 -21.50 7.14
CA GLY A 49 -0.94 -20.83 6.45
C GLY A 49 -1.39 -19.85 5.38
N PHE A 50 -2.70 -19.63 5.18
CA PHE A 50 -3.20 -18.65 4.23
C PHE A 50 -3.28 -17.25 4.88
N MET A 51 -3.17 -16.22 4.04
CA MET A 51 -3.29 -14.84 4.48
C MET A 51 -4.74 -14.38 4.38
N HIS A 52 -5.27 -13.85 5.47
CA HIS A 52 -6.64 -13.34 5.57
C HIS A 52 -6.63 -11.83 5.81
N PRO A 53 -7.13 -11.00 4.88
CA PRO A 53 -7.16 -9.56 5.04
C PRO A 53 -8.11 -9.14 6.17
N TYR A 54 -7.72 -8.13 6.93
CA TYR A 54 -8.62 -7.45 7.86
C TYR A 54 -9.59 -6.53 7.10
N HIS A 55 -10.83 -6.43 7.60
CA HIS A 55 -11.82 -5.48 7.10
C HIS A 55 -11.32 -4.03 7.26
N ASP A 56 -11.60 -3.15 6.31
CA ASP A 56 -11.22 -1.72 6.30
C ASP A 56 -9.72 -1.41 6.51
N ASN A 57 -8.82 -2.35 6.24
CA ASN A 57 -7.38 -2.16 6.40
C ASN A 57 -6.69 -2.14 5.04
N LEU A 58 -7.11 -1.21 4.18
CA LEU A 58 -6.56 -1.01 2.83
C LEU A 58 -5.92 0.37 2.69
N PHE A 59 -4.79 0.43 1.99
CA PHE A 59 -4.13 1.66 1.55
C PHE A 59 -3.91 1.63 0.05
N TRP A 60 -4.39 2.66 -0.64
CA TRP A 60 -4.15 2.85 -2.07
C TRP A 60 -2.93 3.72 -2.29
N PHE A 61 -2.08 3.39 -3.27
CA PHE A 61 -0.83 4.13 -3.45
C PHE A 61 -1.03 5.53 -4.03
N GLY A 62 -2.21 5.78 -4.62
CA GLY A 62 -2.50 7.01 -5.35
C GLY A 62 -1.86 7.03 -6.73
N ASP A 63 -2.01 8.16 -7.42
CA ASP A 63 -1.56 8.31 -8.80
C ASP A 63 -0.07 8.61 -8.88
N GLY A 64 0.62 7.96 -9.82
CA GLY A 64 2.03 8.22 -10.05
C GLY A 64 2.65 7.21 -11.02
N ILE A 65 3.66 7.65 -11.77
CA ILE A 65 4.50 6.76 -12.56
C ILE A 65 5.78 6.50 -11.77
N ILE A 66 6.01 5.23 -11.47
CA ILE A 66 7.25 4.75 -10.86
C ILE A 66 8.08 4.02 -11.91
N ARG A 67 9.40 4.13 -11.84
CA ARG A 67 10.33 3.47 -12.77
C ARG A 67 10.97 2.26 -12.10
N ARG A 68 11.48 1.34 -12.92
CA ARG A 68 12.33 0.23 -12.42
C ARG A 68 13.43 0.78 -11.50
N ASN A 69 13.63 0.11 -10.36
CA ASN A 69 14.56 0.41 -9.27
C ASN A 69 14.19 1.61 -8.37
N ASP A 70 13.09 2.32 -8.63
CA ASP A 70 12.54 3.23 -7.65
C ASP A 70 11.97 2.45 -6.45
N TRP A 71 11.83 3.15 -5.32
CA TRP A 71 11.32 2.62 -4.06
C TRP A 71 10.01 3.28 -3.66
N ILE A 72 9.14 2.50 -3.03
CA ILE A 72 7.94 2.99 -2.34
C ILE A 72 8.07 2.61 -0.87
N TYR A 73 8.06 3.60 0.01
CA TYR A 73 7.88 3.41 1.44
C TYR A 73 6.48 3.83 1.84
N ILE A 74 5.75 2.93 2.48
CA ILE A 74 4.42 3.21 3.02
C ILE A 74 4.54 3.23 4.53
N TYR A 75 4.66 4.43 5.09
CA TYR A 75 4.64 4.66 6.52
C TYR A 75 3.22 4.46 7.06
N THR A 76 3.08 3.74 8.17
CA THR A 76 1.75 3.49 8.76
C THR A 76 1.19 4.72 9.47
N GLY A 77 2.04 5.59 9.99
CA GLY A 77 1.66 6.84 10.68
C GLY A 77 1.24 7.98 9.76
N GLU A 78 1.05 9.16 10.36
CA GLU A 78 0.76 10.42 9.67
C GLU A 78 1.98 11.00 8.95
N GLY A 79 1.72 11.80 7.92
CA GLY A 79 2.72 12.56 7.20
C GLY A 79 2.20 13.06 5.85
N THR A 80 3.07 13.72 5.10
CA THR A 80 2.74 14.27 3.78
C THR A 80 3.47 13.47 2.71
N HIS A 81 2.73 12.97 1.72
CA HIS A 81 3.31 12.26 0.58
C HIS A 81 4.44 13.09 -0.04
N GLN A 82 5.60 12.47 -0.22
CA GLN A 82 6.78 13.15 -0.75
C GLN A 82 7.62 12.21 -1.61
N ASN A 83 8.34 12.80 -2.56
CA ASN A 83 9.20 12.08 -3.49
C ASN A 83 10.60 12.66 -3.35
N SER A 84 11.59 11.83 -3.06
CA SER A 84 12.99 12.24 -2.96
C SER A 84 13.87 11.47 -3.93
N GLU A 85 14.98 12.07 -4.34
CA GLU A 85 16.03 11.32 -5.03
C GLU A 85 16.84 10.50 -4.01
N ILE A 86 17.25 9.29 -4.40
CA ILE A 86 18.13 8.46 -3.58
C ILE A 86 19.56 8.88 -3.90
N GLU A 87 20.27 9.36 -2.87
CA GLU A 87 21.63 9.89 -2.99
C GLU A 87 22.56 8.93 -3.75
N GLY A 88 23.32 9.48 -4.71
CA GLY A 88 24.22 8.69 -5.54
C GLY A 88 23.54 7.87 -6.65
N THR A 89 22.23 8.01 -6.86
CA THR A 89 21.49 7.32 -7.92
C THR A 89 20.54 8.27 -8.68
N THR A 90 19.97 7.79 -9.78
CA THR A 90 18.86 8.48 -10.49
C THR A 90 17.48 7.98 -10.07
N ASN A 91 17.44 7.04 -9.12
CA ASN A 91 16.21 6.43 -8.64
C ASN A 91 15.56 7.32 -7.59
N LYS A 92 14.25 7.16 -7.46
CA LYS A 92 13.43 7.92 -6.51
C LYS A 92 12.91 7.04 -5.39
N LEU A 93 12.70 7.67 -4.24
CA LEU A 93 11.94 7.13 -3.12
C LEU A 93 10.61 7.89 -3.01
N PHE A 94 9.52 7.18 -3.16
CA PHE A 94 8.17 7.64 -2.92
C PHE A 94 7.78 7.31 -1.47
N SER A 95 7.73 8.32 -0.61
CA SER A 95 7.29 8.17 0.78
C SER A 95 5.79 8.48 0.87
N LEU A 96 5.01 7.44 1.15
CA LEU A 96 3.57 7.49 1.32
C LEU A 96 3.21 7.31 2.79
N TYR A 97 2.12 7.95 3.23
CA TYR A 97 1.68 7.94 4.62
C TYR A 97 0.23 7.49 4.72
N TRP A 98 -0.03 6.47 5.53
CA TRP A 98 -1.37 5.91 5.71
C TRP A 98 -2.22 6.75 6.67
N GLY A 99 -1.60 7.51 7.58
CA GLY A 99 -2.34 8.36 8.52
C GLY A 99 -2.99 7.59 9.66
N ARG A 100 -2.47 6.40 10.02
CA ARG A 100 -3.00 5.67 11.16
C ARG A 100 -2.47 6.25 12.47
N GLN A 101 -3.33 6.21 13.48
CA GLN A 101 -2.99 6.61 14.86
C GLN A 101 -2.13 5.56 15.58
N SER A 102 -2.03 4.33 15.04
CA SER A 102 -1.27 3.23 15.63
C SER A 102 -0.56 2.41 14.56
N THR A 103 0.49 1.69 14.98
CA THR A 103 1.22 0.74 14.13
C THR A 103 0.37 -0.48 13.79
N CYS A 104 0.70 -1.14 12.67
CA CYS A 104 -0.04 -2.26 12.09
C CYS A 104 0.64 -3.61 12.31
N PHE A 105 1.97 -3.65 12.31
CA PHE A 105 2.73 -4.88 12.09
C PHE A 105 3.54 -5.33 13.31
N ALA A 106 3.09 -4.93 14.51
CA ALA A 106 3.74 -5.31 15.78
C ALA A 106 3.73 -6.82 16.04
N SER A 107 2.69 -7.53 15.59
CA SER A 107 2.60 -8.99 15.71
C SER A 107 3.27 -9.70 14.52
N PRO A 108 4.07 -10.76 14.73
CA PRO A 108 4.66 -11.55 13.65
C PRO A 108 3.62 -12.27 12.77
N ALA A 109 2.40 -12.48 13.29
CA ALA A 109 1.31 -13.09 12.53
C ALA A 109 0.61 -12.11 11.58
N ILE A 110 0.91 -10.81 11.66
CA ILE A 110 0.33 -9.75 10.83
C ILE A 110 1.33 -9.31 9.78
N ALA A 111 0.89 -9.24 8.52
CA ALA A 111 1.72 -8.88 7.39
C ALA A 111 0.96 -8.07 6.33
N PRO A 112 1.66 -7.26 5.52
CA PRO A 112 1.06 -6.58 4.39
C PRO A 112 0.78 -7.56 3.25
N ILE A 113 -0.33 -7.34 2.54
CA ILE A 113 -0.71 -8.02 1.31
C ILE A 113 -0.64 -6.98 0.19
N LEU A 114 0.30 -7.15 -0.73
CA LEU A 114 0.33 -6.34 -1.96
C LEU A 114 -0.74 -6.87 -2.92
N PHE A 115 -1.53 -5.95 -3.49
CA PHE A 115 -2.51 -6.32 -4.51
C PHE A 115 -2.46 -5.35 -5.69
N ARG A 116 -2.92 -5.85 -6.84
CA ARG A 116 -3.10 -5.09 -8.08
C ARG A 116 -4.57 -5.12 -8.47
N VAL A 117 -5.10 -3.99 -8.91
CA VAL A 117 -6.41 -3.88 -9.55
C VAL A 117 -6.19 -3.72 -11.05
N ASP A 118 -6.91 -4.53 -11.84
CA ASP A 118 -6.82 -4.52 -13.29
C ASP A 118 -7.86 -3.59 -13.92
N ALA A 119 -9.11 -3.69 -13.46
CA ALA A 119 -10.20 -2.86 -13.96
C ALA A 119 -11.11 -2.40 -12.82
N VAL A 120 -11.66 -1.20 -12.97
CA VAL A 120 -12.69 -0.64 -12.11
C VAL A 120 -13.88 -0.21 -12.95
N ALA A 121 -15.09 -0.47 -12.45
CA ALA A 121 -16.31 0.13 -12.97
C ALA A 121 -16.82 1.15 -11.96
N THR A 122 -17.08 2.36 -12.41
CA THR A 122 -17.64 3.42 -11.57
C THR A 122 -19.08 3.70 -12.01
N VAL A 123 -19.93 4.04 -11.04
CA VAL A 123 -21.22 4.64 -11.38
C VAL A 123 -20.97 6.04 -11.92
N THR A 124 -21.77 6.50 -12.88
CA THR A 124 -21.85 7.94 -13.20
C THR A 124 -22.06 8.71 -11.91
N GLN A 125 -21.37 9.85 -11.79
CA GLN A 125 -21.40 10.70 -10.60
C GLN A 125 -22.81 10.74 -9.98
N PRO A 126 -22.97 10.26 -8.73
CA PRO A 126 -24.29 10.20 -8.12
C PRO A 126 -24.87 11.62 -8.08
N LYS A 127 -26.11 11.75 -8.52
CA LYS A 127 -26.83 13.03 -8.38
C LYS A 127 -26.97 13.31 -6.89
N ASN A 128 -26.69 14.55 -6.48
CA ASN A 128 -26.97 15.00 -5.13
C ASN A 128 -28.50 15.08 -4.95
N LEU A 129 -29.09 13.99 -4.48
CA LEU A 129 -30.52 13.91 -4.16
C LEU A 129 -30.70 14.31 -2.70
N PRO A 130 -31.78 15.04 -2.34
CA PRO A 130 -32.12 15.29 -0.96
C PRO A 130 -32.14 13.98 -0.18
N GLN A 131 -31.30 13.86 0.85
CA GLN A 131 -31.37 12.75 1.78
C GLN A 131 -32.58 12.99 2.68
N GLY A 132 -33.64 12.22 2.46
CA GLY A 132 -34.88 12.35 3.21
C GLY A 132 -34.66 12.05 4.69
N GLN A 133 -35.07 12.97 5.55
CA GLN A 133 -35.38 12.67 6.94
C GLN A 133 -36.63 11.78 6.94
N THR A 134 -36.45 10.50 7.24
CA THR A 134 -37.55 9.59 7.65
C THR A 134 -37.44 9.32 9.12
#